data_AF-A0A7Z9S5E6-F1
#
_entry.id   AF-A0A7Z9S5E6-F1
#
_cell.length_a   1.000
_cell.length_b   1.000
_cell.length_c   1.000
_cell.angle_alpha   90.00
_cell.angle_beta   90.00
_cell.angle_gamma   90.00
#
_symmetry.space_group_name_H-M   'P 1'
#
loop_
_entity.id
_entity.type
_entity.pdbx_description
1 polymer ?
#
loop_
_entity_poly.entity_id
_entity_poly.type
_entity_poly.pdbx_seq_one_letter_code
_entity_poly.pdbx_strand_id
1 'polypeptide(L)'
;DVDFLELRRITWDNASAALLEKLIAYEAVHTIDGWDDLKNRLDSDRRCFAYFHPRMPDEPLIFVEVALVHGLADNIQSLLDESMPVLDPQSVDTAIFYSISNAQKGLAGISFGNFLIKRVAENLSAEFKGLKRFATLSPVPGFMRWLNNTLAHGDPDLLTPGERKALSAAVGRSAGAKGTFKTLLENPEWPSDSTMSEALRAPLMRLCARYLIKEKGLNKRALDPVAHFHLTNGANMEKLNWRADLSARGVRNSASIMINYLYDLGRVEDNHETYTSSGKIKASSAVRGFLKG
;
A
#
# COMPACT_ATOMS: atom_id res chain seq x y z
N ASP A 1 16.51 -5.70 -22.30
CA ASP A 1 16.90 -4.65 -21.37
C ASP A 1 15.64 -4.02 -20.83
N VAL A 2 15.65 -3.62 -19.58
CA VAL A 2 14.48 -3.08 -18.89
C VAL A 2 14.09 -1.69 -19.42
N ASP A 3 15.06 -1.01 -20.02
CA ASP A 3 14.89 0.26 -20.73
C ASP A 3 13.95 0.17 -21.95
N PHE A 4 13.61 -1.05 -22.39
CA PHE A 4 12.68 -1.29 -23.50
C PHE A 4 11.24 -1.55 -23.07
N LEU A 5 10.89 -1.36 -21.78
CA LEU A 5 9.51 -1.52 -21.34
C LEU A 5 8.60 -0.43 -21.91
N GLU A 6 7.60 -0.87 -22.66
CA GLU A 6 6.56 -0.04 -23.24
C GLU A 6 5.39 0.09 -22.26
N LEU A 7 5.08 1.33 -21.89
CA LEU A 7 3.90 1.64 -21.11
C LEU A 7 2.69 1.74 -22.04
N ARG A 8 1.64 0.95 -21.79
CA ARG A 8 0.39 1.00 -22.54
C ARG A 8 -0.77 1.26 -21.58
N ARG A 9 -1.69 2.13 -21.99
CA ARG A 9 -2.98 2.32 -21.32
C ARG A 9 -3.92 1.18 -21.71
N ILE A 10 -4.53 0.54 -20.72
CA ILE A 10 -5.51 -0.51 -20.90
C ILE A 10 -6.91 0.10 -20.68
N THR A 11 -7.80 -0.10 -21.63
CA THR A 11 -9.21 0.28 -21.55
C THR A 11 -10.08 -0.89 -21.99
N TRP A 12 -11.36 -0.83 -21.66
CA TRP A 12 -12.32 -1.82 -22.13
C TRP A 12 -12.38 -1.93 -23.67
N ASP A 13 -12.25 -0.78 -24.36
CA ASP A 13 -12.39 -0.72 -25.82
C ASP A 13 -11.12 -1.09 -26.59
N ASN A 14 -9.94 -0.99 -25.96
CA ASN A 14 -8.66 -1.20 -26.66
C ASN A 14 -7.97 -2.55 -26.34
N ALA A 15 -8.38 -3.21 -25.26
CA ALA A 15 -7.76 -4.44 -24.80
C ALA A 15 -8.42 -5.66 -25.43
N SER A 16 -7.61 -6.67 -25.78
CA SER A 16 -8.16 -7.97 -26.17
C SER A 16 -8.74 -8.70 -24.95
N ALA A 17 -9.78 -9.51 -25.16
CA ALA A 17 -10.34 -10.34 -24.09
C ALA A 17 -9.27 -11.22 -23.42
N ALA A 18 -8.34 -11.78 -24.20
CA ALA A 18 -7.23 -12.56 -23.69
C ALA A 18 -6.29 -11.76 -22.76
N LEU A 19 -6.08 -10.47 -23.05
CA LEU A 19 -5.30 -9.59 -22.15
C LEU A 19 -6.07 -9.31 -20.86
N LEU A 20 -7.37 -9.02 -20.97
CA LEU A 20 -8.23 -8.77 -19.82
C LEU A 20 -8.33 -9.99 -18.89
N GLU A 21 -8.44 -11.20 -19.44
CA GLU A 21 -8.37 -12.45 -18.67
C GLU A 21 -7.06 -12.60 -17.91
N LYS A 22 -5.92 -12.23 -18.52
CA LYS A 22 -4.62 -12.24 -17.84
C LYS A 22 -4.59 -11.25 -16.67
N LEU A 23 -5.18 -10.07 -16.80
CA LEU A 23 -5.25 -9.10 -15.70
C LEU A 23 -6.04 -9.65 -14.51
N ILE A 24 -7.19 -10.28 -14.76
CA ILE A 24 -7.97 -10.98 -13.72
C ILE A 24 -7.11 -12.06 -13.05
N ALA A 25 -6.43 -12.89 -13.84
CA ALA A 25 -5.64 -14.01 -13.32
C ALA A 25 -4.40 -13.58 -12.54
N TYR A 26 -3.82 -12.42 -12.86
CA TYR A 26 -2.56 -11.95 -12.30
C TYR A 26 -2.70 -10.95 -11.16
N GLU A 27 -3.92 -10.51 -10.84
CA GLU A 27 -4.14 -9.54 -9.78
C GLU A 27 -3.78 -10.11 -8.40
N ALA A 28 -2.75 -9.52 -7.79
CA ALA A 28 -2.07 -10.06 -6.63
C ALA A 28 -2.32 -9.27 -5.34
N VAL A 29 -2.94 -8.08 -5.42
CA VAL A 29 -3.21 -7.18 -4.30
C VAL A 29 -4.69 -7.28 -3.89
N HIS A 30 -5.61 -7.02 -4.83
CA HIS A 30 -7.05 -7.01 -4.62
C HIS A 30 -7.76 -7.81 -5.71
N THR A 31 -8.12 -9.06 -5.40
CA THR A 31 -8.78 -10.00 -6.33
C THR A 31 -9.86 -9.31 -7.17
N ILE A 32 -9.88 -9.59 -8.47
CA ILE A 32 -10.90 -9.10 -9.41
C ILE A 32 -12.00 -10.15 -9.50
N ASP A 33 -13.21 -9.80 -9.09
CA ASP A 33 -14.35 -10.71 -8.97
C ASP A 33 -15.12 -10.85 -10.30
N GLY A 34 -14.38 -11.14 -11.38
CA GLY A 34 -14.93 -11.39 -12.72
C GLY A 34 -14.93 -10.18 -13.64
N TRP A 35 -15.76 -10.24 -14.69
CA TRP A 35 -15.75 -9.27 -15.79
C TRP A 35 -16.38 -7.93 -15.45
N ASP A 36 -17.43 -7.93 -14.63
CA ASP A 36 -18.12 -6.69 -14.23
C ASP A 36 -17.23 -5.84 -13.32
N ASP A 37 -16.56 -6.46 -12.34
CA ASP A 37 -15.55 -5.80 -11.50
C ASP A 37 -14.40 -5.25 -12.38
N LEU A 38 -13.84 -6.07 -13.29
CA LEU A 38 -12.80 -5.60 -14.20
C LEU A 38 -13.26 -4.38 -15.02
N LYS A 39 -14.49 -4.38 -15.51
CA LYS A 39 -15.05 -3.28 -16.27
C LYS A 39 -15.12 -2.01 -15.42
N ASN A 40 -15.57 -2.11 -14.17
CA ASN A 40 -15.59 -1.00 -13.23
C ASN A 40 -14.17 -0.46 -12.96
N ARG A 41 -13.17 -1.33 -12.84
CA ARG A 41 -11.75 -0.92 -12.68
C ARG A 41 -11.14 -0.28 -13.92
N LEU A 42 -11.83 -0.32 -15.05
CA LEU A 42 -11.47 0.31 -16.31
C LEU A 42 -12.38 1.49 -16.70
N ASP A 43 -13.28 1.91 -15.81
CA ASP A 43 -14.21 3.03 -16.05
C ASP A 43 -13.46 4.38 -16.15
N SER A 44 -14.19 5.43 -16.49
CA SER A 44 -13.70 6.78 -16.79
C SER A 44 -12.94 7.45 -15.64
N ASP A 45 -13.29 7.20 -14.38
CA ASP A 45 -12.57 7.67 -13.19
C ASP A 45 -11.49 6.68 -12.70
N ARG A 46 -11.27 5.60 -13.45
CA ARG A 46 -10.18 4.64 -13.25
C ARG A 46 -9.20 4.71 -14.39
N ARG A 47 -7.96 4.33 -14.12
CA ARG A 47 -6.93 4.15 -15.14
C ARG A 47 -6.18 2.87 -14.86
N CYS A 48 -6.04 2.03 -15.88
CA CYS A 48 -5.18 0.86 -15.84
C CYS A 48 -4.06 1.03 -16.86
N PHE A 49 -2.84 0.74 -16.42
CA PHE A 49 -1.66 0.74 -17.27
C PHE A 49 -0.93 -0.58 -17.14
N ALA A 50 -0.30 -1.04 -18.22
CA ALA A 50 0.56 -2.20 -18.19
C ALA A 50 1.87 -1.95 -18.95
N TYR A 51 2.93 -2.56 -18.43
CA TYR A 51 4.25 -2.58 -19.04
C TYR A 51 4.44 -3.88 -19.83
N PHE A 52 4.86 -3.73 -21.08
CA PHE A 52 5.15 -4.84 -21.99
C PHE A 52 6.61 -4.79 -22.42
N HIS A 53 7.20 -5.96 -22.68
CA HIS A 53 8.50 -6.03 -23.35
C HIS A 53 8.28 -6.35 -24.84
N PRO A 54 9.04 -5.78 -25.78
CA PRO A 54 8.92 -6.07 -27.22
C PRO A 54 9.06 -7.54 -27.63
N ARG A 55 9.54 -8.40 -26.72
CA ARG A 55 9.69 -9.86 -26.93
C ARG A 55 8.53 -10.66 -26.36
N MET A 56 7.65 -10.01 -25.62
CA MET A 56 6.44 -10.56 -25.03
C MET A 56 5.31 -9.51 -25.17
N PRO A 57 4.92 -9.15 -26.41
CA PRO A 57 4.04 -8.02 -26.68
C PRO A 57 2.62 -8.19 -26.15
N ASP A 58 2.20 -9.43 -25.92
CA ASP A 58 0.86 -9.81 -25.40
C ASP A 58 0.90 -10.23 -23.93
N GLU A 59 2.06 -10.09 -23.26
CA GLU A 59 2.23 -10.45 -21.85
C GLU A 59 2.44 -9.18 -21.01
N PRO A 60 1.44 -8.78 -20.19
CA PRO A 60 1.66 -7.71 -19.25
C PRO A 60 2.68 -8.20 -18.21
N LEU A 61 3.76 -7.45 -18.02
CA LEU A 61 4.80 -7.81 -17.04
C LEU A 61 4.49 -7.20 -15.68
N ILE A 62 4.07 -5.94 -15.69
CA ILE A 62 3.57 -5.22 -14.54
C ILE A 62 2.32 -4.50 -15.00
N PHE A 63 1.28 -4.51 -14.18
CA PHE A 63 0.15 -3.62 -14.38
C PHE A 63 -0.17 -2.85 -13.10
N VAL A 64 -0.78 -1.70 -13.32
CA VAL A 64 -0.96 -0.64 -12.34
C VAL A 64 -2.39 -0.15 -12.47
N GLU A 65 -3.13 -0.23 -11.38
CA GLU A 65 -4.51 0.25 -11.28
C GLU A 65 -4.55 1.54 -10.45
N VAL A 66 -5.23 2.54 -11.00
CA VAL A 66 -5.28 3.90 -10.46
C VAL A 66 -6.73 4.35 -10.35
N ALA A 67 -7.11 4.90 -9.20
CA ALA A 67 -8.36 5.59 -8.98
C ALA A 67 -8.15 7.10 -8.99
N LEU A 68 -9.01 7.83 -9.70
CA LEU A 68 -9.00 9.29 -9.75
C LEU A 68 -10.01 9.82 -8.72
N VAL A 69 -9.54 10.50 -7.69
CA VAL A 69 -10.34 10.87 -6.51
C VAL A 69 -10.00 12.25 -5.97
N HIS A 70 -10.79 12.71 -4.99
CA HIS A 70 -10.48 13.89 -4.20
C HIS A 70 -9.67 13.52 -2.95
N GLY A 71 -8.47 14.09 -2.83
CA GLY A 71 -7.59 13.89 -1.68
C GLY A 71 -7.00 12.47 -1.58
N LEU A 72 -6.32 12.22 -0.46
CA LEU A 72 -5.69 10.92 -0.20
C LEU A 72 -6.73 9.90 0.26
N ALA A 73 -6.99 8.89 -0.56
CA ALA A 73 -7.80 7.74 -0.14
C ALA A 73 -7.12 6.98 1.01
N ASP A 74 -7.93 6.56 1.98
CA ASP A 74 -7.46 5.87 3.18
C ASP A 74 -8.20 4.56 3.48
N ASN A 75 -9.13 4.14 2.62
CA ASN A 75 -9.82 2.87 2.71
C ASN A 75 -9.94 2.21 1.33
N ILE A 76 -9.54 0.95 1.22
CA ILE A 76 -9.57 0.23 -0.06
C ILE A 76 -10.97 -0.23 -0.43
N GLN A 77 -11.79 -0.62 0.56
CA GLN A 77 -13.17 -1.04 0.28
C GLN A 77 -13.95 0.10 -0.39
N SER A 78 -13.76 1.36 0.03
CA SER A 78 -14.37 2.52 -0.62
C SER A 78 -13.89 2.76 -2.06
N LEU A 79 -12.67 2.36 -2.42
CA LEU A 79 -12.17 2.47 -3.80
C LEU A 79 -12.71 1.37 -4.72
N LEU A 80 -12.99 0.20 -4.15
CA LEU A 80 -13.49 -0.98 -4.85
C LEU A 80 -15.03 -1.08 -4.85
N ASP A 81 -15.73 -0.18 -4.16
CA ASP A 81 -17.18 -0.17 -4.08
C ASP A 81 -17.81 0.24 -5.41
N GLU A 82 -18.34 -0.75 -6.14
CA GLU A 82 -19.02 -0.59 -7.42
C GLU A 82 -20.32 0.22 -7.33
N SER A 83 -20.87 0.42 -6.12
CA SER A 83 -22.08 1.22 -5.92
C SER A 83 -21.79 2.73 -5.85
N MET A 84 -20.53 3.12 -5.74
CA MET A 84 -20.14 4.52 -5.71
C MET A 84 -20.34 5.18 -7.08
N PRO A 85 -20.82 6.44 -7.11
CA PRO A 85 -20.96 7.16 -8.36
C PRO A 85 -19.59 7.44 -8.98
N VAL A 86 -19.50 7.21 -10.29
CA VAL A 86 -18.33 7.55 -11.10
C VAL A 86 -18.08 9.06 -11.03
N LEU A 87 -16.86 9.45 -10.70
CA LEU A 87 -16.48 10.87 -10.64
C LEU A 87 -16.13 11.42 -12.02
N ASP A 88 -16.32 12.73 -12.23
CA ASP A 88 -15.76 13.40 -13.41
C ASP A 88 -14.23 13.46 -13.27
N PRO A 89 -13.46 12.83 -14.17
CA PRO A 89 -12.00 12.83 -14.10
C PRO A 89 -11.38 14.24 -14.19
N GLN A 90 -12.11 15.23 -14.70
CA GLN A 90 -11.64 16.62 -14.76
C GLN A 90 -11.81 17.37 -13.44
N SER A 91 -12.68 16.90 -12.52
CA SER A 91 -12.90 17.56 -11.24
C SER A 91 -11.95 17.10 -10.13
N VAL A 92 -11.32 15.94 -10.29
CA VAL A 92 -10.48 15.30 -9.26
C VAL A 92 -9.09 15.95 -9.13
N ASP A 93 -8.45 15.78 -7.97
CA ASP A 93 -7.14 16.38 -7.68
C ASP A 93 -6.03 15.36 -7.35
N THR A 94 -6.38 14.07 -7.21
CA THR A 94 -5.47 13.04 -6.73
C THR A 94 -5.62 11.75 -7.53
N ALA A 95 -4.50 11.18 -7.96
CA ALA A 95 -4.41 9.84 -8.51
C ALA A 95 -3.91 8.87 -7.43
N ILE A 96 -4.73 7.86 -7.10
CA ILE A 96 -4.44 6.82 -6.12
C ILE A 96 -4.09 5.51 -6.80
N PHE A 97 -2.81 5.12 -6.73
CA PHE A 97 -2.32 3.82 -7.16
C PHE A 97 -2.68 2.77 -6.09
N TYR A 98 -3.74 2.01 -6.33
CA TYR A 98 -4.27 1.06 -5.33
C TYR A 98 -3.90 -0.39 -5.62
N SER A 99 -3.49 -0.72 -6.85
CA SER A 99 -2.88 -2.02 -7.17
C SER A 99 -1.68 -1.87 -8.09
N ILE A 100 -0.61 -2.61 -7.79
CA ILE A 100 0.58 -2.77 -8.62
C ILE A 100 0.96 -4.25 -8.57
N SER A 101 0.73 -4.95 -9.66
CA SER A 101 0.87 -6.39 -9.74
C SER A 101 1.99 -6.76 -10.72
N ASN A 102 2.95 -7.57 -10.26
CA ASN A 102 3.93 -8.23 -11.13
C ASN A 102 3.32 -9.55 -11.61
N ALA A 103 2.99 -9.60 -12.90
CA ALA A 103 2.30 -10.72 -13.52
C ALA A 103 3.17 -11.99 -13.61
N GLN A 104 4.50 -11.84 -13.60
CA GLN A 104 5.41 -12.95 -13.88
C GLN A 104 6.22 -13.35 -12.66
N LYS A 105 5.85 -14.51 -12.06
CA LYS A 105 6.59 -15.11 -10.94
C LYS A 105 8.06 -15.37 -11.28
N GLY A 106 8.35 -15.73 -12.54
CA GLY A 106 9.72 -15.95 -13.02
C GLY A 106 10.59 -14.70 -13.06
N LEU A 107 9.98 -13.51 -12.96
CA LEU A 107 10.67 -12.22 -12.91
C LEU A 107 10.65 -11.63 -11.49
N ALA A 108 10.29 -12.43 -10.47
CA ALA A 108 10.37 -12.01 -9.08
C ALA A 108 11.81 -11.61 -8.72
N GLY A 109 11.96 -10.40 -8.18
CA GLY A 109 13.27 -9.84 -7.81
C GLY A 109 14.05 -9.18 -8.96
N ILE A 110 13.54 -9.22 -10.20
CA ILE A 110 14.09 -8.43 -11.29
C ILE A 110 13.59 -7.00 -11.15
N SER A 111 14.52 -6.04 -11.14
CA SER A 111 14.16 -4.63 -11.21
C SER A 111 13.70 -4.30 -12.62
N PHE A 112 12.44 -3.88 -12.76
CA PHE A 112 11.88 -3.38 -14.01
C PHE A 112 12.13 -1.88 -14.23
N GLY A 113 13.24 -1.40 -13.67
CA GLY A 113 13.70 -0.04 -13.85
C GLY A 113 13.16 0.80 -12.71
N ASN A 114 13.93 1.81 -12.36
CA ASN A 114 13.45 2.82 -11.43
C ASN A 114 12.42 3.68 -12.17
N PHE A 115 11.43 4.21 -11.45
CA PHE A 115 10.50 5.23 -11.96
C PHE A 115 9.33 4.72 -12.82
N LEU A 116 8.94 3.44 -12.68
CA LEU A 116 7.68 2.92 -13.26
C LEU A 116 6.49 3.82 -12.90
N ILE A 117 6.36 4.13 -11.60
CA ILE A 117 5.24 4.95 -11.12
C ILE A 117 5.36 6.40 -11.59
N LYS A 118 6.58 6.93 -11.74
CA LYS A 118 6.81 8.28 -12.29
C LYS A 118 6.26 8.38 -13.72
N ARG A 119 6.56 7.41 -14.59
CA ARG A 119 6.08 7.41 -15.98
C ARG A 119 4.55 7.36 -16.06
N VAL A 120 3.90 6.56 -15.22
CA VAL A 120 2.43 6.52 -15.14
C VAL A 120 1.88 7.87 -14.65
N ALA A 121 2.46 8.44 -13.59
CA ALA A 121 2.05 9.72 -13.04
C ALA A 121 2.26 10.89 -14.02
N GLU A 122 3.34 10.90 -14.81
CA GLU A 122 3.57 11.88 -15.88
C GLU A 122 2.51 11.76 -16.98
N ASN A 123 2.14 10.53 -17.37
CA ASN A 123 1.06 10.31 -18.34
C ASN A 123 -0.28 10.87 -17.84
N LEU A 124 -0.61 10.59 -16.57
CA LEU A 124 -1.82 11.12 -15.92
C LEU A 124 -1.79 12.65 -15.79
N SER A 125 -0.65 13.24 -15.44
CA SER A 125 -0.48 14.71 -15.36
C SER A 125 -0.59 15.39 -16.74
N ALA A 126 -0.15 14.69 -17.80
CA ALA A 126 -0.32 15.16 -19.16
C ALA A 126 -1.81 15.17 -19.56
N GLU A 127 -2.54 14.10 -19.24
CA GLU A 127 -3.98 13.92 -19.54
C GLU A 127 -4.86 14.85 -18.71
N PHE A 128 -4.56 15.03 -17.42
CA PHE A 128 -5.42 15.72 -16.45
C PHE A 128 -4.70 16.86 -15.73
N LYS A 129 -4.97 18.10 -16.14
CA LYS A 129 -4.34 19.29 -15.54
C LYS A 129 -4.80 19.58 -14.11
N GLY A 130 -5.93 19.00 -13.68
CA GLY A 130 -6.45 19.12 -12.31
C GLY A 130 -5.68 18.29 -11.28
N LEU A 131 -4.96 17.25 -11.70
CA LEU A 131 -4.22 16.36 -10.81
C LEU A 131 -3.02 17.07 -10.18
N LYS A 132 -3.00 17.09 -8.85
CA LYS A 132 -1.96 17.72 -8.02
C LYS A 132 -1.18 16.71 -7.18
N ARG A 133 -1.78 15.56 -6.88
CA ARG A 133 -1.19 14.54 -6.01
C ARG A 133 -1.18 13.18 -6.69
N PHE A 134 -0.06 12.48 -6.55
CA PHE A 134 0.13 11.12 -7.01
C PHE A 134 0.52 10.30 -5.78
N ALA A 135 -0.36 9.45 -5.29
CA ALA A 135 -0.12 8.69 -4.08
C ALA A 135 -0.61 7.26 -4.22
N THR A 136 -0.07 6.34 -3.43
CA THR A 136 -0.55 4.96 -3.42
C THR A 136 -1.53 4.76 -2.28
N LEU A 137 -2.28 3.65 -2.28
CA LEU A 137 -2.85 3.07 -1.08
C LEU A 137 -2.33 1.64 -0.99
N SER A 138 -1.20 1.46 -0.29
CA SER A 138 -0.41 0.23 -0.34
C SER A 138 -0.61 -0.65 0.89
N PRO A 139 -0.58 -1.99 0.74
CA PRO A 139 -0.60 -2.92 1.88
C PRO A 139 0.73 -2.91 2.64
N VAL A 140 0.73 -3.46 3.86
CA VAL A 140 1.94 -3.64 4.70
C VAL A 140 2.13 -5.12 5.05
N PRO A 141 2.45 -5.98 4.05
CA PRO A 141 2.24 -7.43 4.15
C PRO A 141 3.04 -8.15 5.24
N GLY A 142 4.17 -7.59 5.67
CA GLY A 142 5.04 -8.23 6.67
C GLY A 142 4.80 -7.81 8.12
N PHE A 143 3.91 -6.85 8.38
CA PHE A 143 3.82 -6.21 9.69
C PHE A 143 3.40 -7.16 10.82
N MET A 144 2.31 -7.92 10.65
CA MET A 144 1.84 -8.82 11.71
C MET A 144 2.81 -9.96 11.99
N ARG A 145 3.48 -10.47 10.96
CA ARG A 145 4.55 -11.47 11.13
C ARG A 145 5.71 -10.90 11.94
N TRP A 146 6.16 -9.69 11.61
CA TRP A 146 7.19 -9.00 12.40
C TRP A 146 6.73 -8.77 13.85
N LEU A 147 5.49 -8.30 14.05
CA LEU A 147 4.94 -8.03 15.38
C LEU A 147 4.89 -9.28 16.25
N ASN A 148 4.40 -10.39 15.70
CA ASN A 148 4.33 -11.68 16.40
C ASN A 148 5.73 -12.17 16.81
N ASN A 149 6.72 -12.01 15.94
CA ASN A 149 8.11 -12.33 16.27
C ASN A 149 8.63 -11.43 17.39
N THR A 150 8.42 -10.12 17.33
CA THR A 150 8.85 -9.16 18.37
C THR A 150 8.19 -9.46 19.72
N LEU A 151 6.91 -9.85 19.71
CA LEU A 151 6.19 -10.33 20.90
C LEU A 151 6.82 -11.59 21.49
N ALA A 152 7.15 -12.58 20.66
CA ALA A 152 7.76 -13.84 21.09
C ALA A 152 9.17 -13.64 21.69
N HIS A 153 9.93 -12.68 21.16
CA HIS A 153 11.26 -12.32 21.70
C HIS A 153 11.18 -11.47 22.98
N GLY A 154 10.00 -11.01 23.36
CA GLY A 154 9.79 -10.33 24.63
C GLY A 154 10.31 -8.89 24.68
N ASP A 155 10.42 -8.18 23.55
CA ASP A 155 10.96 -6.81 23.46
C ASP A 155 10.39 -5.90 24.59
N PRO A 156 11.22 -5.43 25.55
CA PRO A 156 10.76 -4.64 26.70
C PRO A 156 10.07 -3.34 26.29
N ASP A 157 10.46 -2.76 25.15
CA ASP A 157 10.03 -1.46 24.64
C ASP A 157 8.86 -1.58 23.64
N LEU A 158 8.27 -2.78 23.53
CA LEU A 158 7.15 -3.03 22.63
C LEU A 158 5.94 -2.12 22.93
N LEU A 159 5.63 -1.87 24.21
CA LEU A 159 4.49 -1.06 24.63
C LEU A 159 4.94 0.07 25.55
N THR A 160 4.43 1.27 25.28
CA THR A 160 4.66 2.45 26.14
C THR A 160 3.86 2.33 27.45
N PRO A 161 4.22 3.07 28.51
CA PRO A 161 3.42 3.08 29.74
C PRO A 161 1.96 3.48 29.52
N GLY A 162 1.70 4.43 28.62
CA GLY A 162 0.35 4.87 28.27
C GLY A 162 -0.47 3.78 27.59
N GLU A 163 0.12 3.04 26.66
CA GLU A 163 -0.53 1.92 25.97
C GLU A 163 -0.84 0.77 26.92
N ARG A 164 0.07 0.44 27.84
CA ARG A 164 -0.16 -0.59 28.86
C ARG A 164 -1.37 -0.25 29.73
N LYS A 165 -1.52 1.03 30.10
CA LYS A 165 -2.66 1.53 30.88
C LYS A 165 -3.96 1.42 30.07
N ALA A 166 -3.96 1.85 28.81
CA ALA A 166 -5.13 1.78 27.94
C ALA A 166 -5.60 0.32 27.71
N LEU A 167 -4.67 -0.58 27.39
CA LEU A 167 -4.95 -2.00 27.21
C LEU A 167 -5.53 -2.64 28.47
N SER A 168 -4.99 -2.31 29.65
CA SER A 168 -5.49 -2.85 30.92
C SER A 168 -6.92 -2.39 31.24
N ALA A 169 -7.32 -1.19 30.80
CA ALA A 169 -8.66 -0.66 30.99
C ALA A 169 -9.69 -1.35 30.09
N ALA A 170 -9.30 -1.77 28.88
CA ALA A 170 -10.22 -2.31 27.88
C ALA A 170 -10.64 -3.78 28.13
N VAL A 171 -9.79 -4.60 28.75
CA VAL A 171 -10.01 -6.07 28.81
C VAL A 171 -10.24 -6.60 30.24
N GLY A 172 -10.23 -5.73 31.25
CA GLY A 172 -10.20 -6.15 32.65
C GLY A 172 -8.86 -6.80 33.03
N ARG A 173 -8.48 -6.71 34.31
CA ARG A 173 -7.18 -7.19 34.80
C ARG A 173 -7.11 -8.72 34.81
N SER A 174 -6.57 -9.33 33.75
CA SER A 174 -6.39 -10.78 33.71
C SER A 174 -4.98 -11.25 33.32
N ALA A 175 -4.12 -10.37 32.77
CA ALA A 175 -2.73 -10.69 32.42
C ALA A 175 -1.82 -9.45 32.42
N GLY A 176 -0.50 -9.63 32.33
CA GLY A 176 0.44 -8.53 32.06
C GLY A 176 0.17 -7.90 30.69
N ALA A 177 0.41 -6.59 30.53
CA ALA A 177 -0.04 -5.82 29.37
C ALA A 177 0.37 -6.40 27.98
N LYS A 178 1.53 -7.06 27.87
CA LYS A 178 1.94 -7.75 26.62
C LYS A 178 1.08 -8.99 26.33
N GLY A 179 0.73 -9.75 27.37
CA GLY A 179 -0.18 -10.90 27.26
C GLY A 179 -1.60 -10.46 26.89
N THR A 180 -2.08 -9.37 27.49
CA THR A 180 -3.35 -8.74 27.11
C THR A 180 -3.34 -8.29 25.64
N PHE A 181 -2.29 -7.60 25.21
CA PHE A 181 -2.14 -7.17 23.82
C PHE A 181 -2.17 -8.34 22.84
N LYS A 182 -1.42 -9.41 23.14
CA LYS A 182 -1.41 -10.64 22.34
C LYS A 182 -2.81 -11.28 22.27
N THR A 183 -3.47 -11.42 23.42
CA THR A 183 -4.81 -12.02 23.51
C THR A 183 -5.84 -11.25 22.69
N LEU A 184 -5.78 -9.92 22.73
CA LEU A 184 -6.65 -9.07 21.91
C LEU A 184 -6.41 -9.26 20.41
N LEU A 185 -5.14 -9.34 19.99
CA LEU A 185 -4.79 -9.56 18.58
C LEU A 185 -5.20 -10.95 18.07
N GLU A 186 -5.24 -11.95 18.95
CA GLU A 186 -5.69 -13.31 18.64
C GLU A 186 -7.23 -13.45 18.62
N ASN A 187 -7.97 -12.46 19.14
CA ASN A 187 -9.43 -12.47 19.09
C ASN A 187 -9.92 -12.09 17.68
N PRO A 188 -10.58 -12.99 16.93
CA PRO A 188 -11.03 -12.70 15.57
C PRO A 188 -12.05 -11.55 15.48
N GLU A 189 -12.73 -11.23 16.58
CA GLU A 189 -13.72 -10.16 16.66
C GLU A 189 -13.12 -8.79 17.00
N TRP A 190 -11.81 -8.68 17.27
CA TRP A 190 -11.23 -7.37 17.58
C TRP A 190 -11.44 -6.31 16.48
N PRO A 191 -11.47 -6.64 15.16
CA PRO A 191 -11.74 -5.64 14.13
C PRO A 191 -13.19 -5.17 14.10
N SER A 192 -14.16 -5.97 14.55
CA SER A 192 -15.58 -5.59 14.60
C SER A 192 -15.94 -4.91 15.93
N ASP A 193 -15.27 -5.29 17.03
CA ASP A 193 -15.48 -4.71 18.35
C ASP A 193 -14.82 -3.34 18.50
N SER A 194 -15.64 -2.32 18.78
CA SER A 194 -15.18 -0.93 18.90
C SER A 194 -14.22 -0.70 20.07
N THR A 195 -14.41 -1.41 21.18
CA THR A 195 -13.60 -1.25 22.39
C THR A 195 -12.22 -1.86 22.20
N MET A 196 -12.16 -3.09 21.70
CA MET A 196 -10.91 -3.79 21.38
C MET A 196 -10.15 -3.06 20.27
N SER A 197 -10.83 -2.67 19.18
CA SER A 197 -10.23 -1.93 18.07
C SER A 197 -9.61 -0.62 18.54
N GLU A 198 -10.30 0.16 19.38
CA GLU A 198 -9.77 1.46 19.84
C GLU A 198 -8.58 1.26 20.81
N ALA A 199 -8.63 0.26 21.68
CA ALA A 199 -7.52 -0.07 22.58
C ALA A 199 -6.26 -0.51 21.82
N LEU A 200 -6.42 -1.19 20.69
CA LEU A 200 -5.32 -1.67 19.84
C LEU A 200 -4.78 -0.59 18.87
N ARG A 201 -5.56 0.44 18.57
CA ARG A 201 -5.23 1.43 17.54
C ARG A 201 -3.89 2.12 17.79
N ALA A 202 -3.71 2.74 18.95
CA ALA A 202 -2.49 3.47 19.28
C ALA A 202 -1.22 2.59 19.21
N PRO A 203 -1.13 1.43 19.89
CA PRO A 203 0.04 0.58 19.81
C PRO A 203 0.29 0.05 18.40
N LEU A 204 -0.74 -0.37 17.66
CA LEU A 204 -0.57 -0.89 16.31
C LEU A 204 -0.07 0.17 15.33
N MET A 205 -0.61 1.39 15.37
CA MET A 205 -0.17 2.49 14.50
C MET A 205 1.29 2.88 14.78
N ARG A 206 1.68 2.97 16.07
CA ARG A 206 3.07 3.24 16.45
C ARG A 206 4.02 2.13 16.03
N LEU A 207 3.64 0.88 16.28
CA LEU A 207 4.47 -0.28 15.94
C LEU A 207 4.58 -0.45 14.41
N CYS A 208 3.54 -0.14 13.65
CA CYS A 208 3.60 -0.11 12.19
C CYS A 208 4.56 0.97 11.69
N ALA A 209 4.53 2.17 12.28
CA ALA A 209 5.50 3.22 11.98
C ALA A 209 6.95 2.79 12.32
N ARG A 210 7.15 2.09 13.46
CA ARG A 210 8.45 1.52 13.84
C ARG A 210 8.91 0.49 12.80
N TYR A 211 8.05 -0.45 12.44
CA TYR A 211 8.32 -1.48 11.43
C TYR A 211 8.75 -0.86 10.08
N LEU A 212 8.04 0.16 9.61
CA LEU A 212 8.32 0.79 8.32
C LEU A 212 9.57 1.67 8.33
N ILE A 213 9.82 2.41 9.41
CA ILE A 213 10.90 3.43 9.46
C ILE A 213 12.19 2.89 10.08
N LYS A 214 12.10 2.12 11.16
CA LYS A 214 13.24 1.74 12.01
C LYS A 214 13.78 0.37 11.67
N GLU A 215 12.90 -0.61 11.46
CA GLU A 215 13.31 -1.98 11.18
C GLU A 215 13.92 -2.08 9.78
N LYS A 216 15.04 -2.79 9.67
CA LYS A 216 15.81 -2.89 8.42
C LYS A 216 16.02 -4.35 8.01
N GLY A 217 15.91 -4.58 6.71
CA GLY A 217 16.35 -5.81 6.07
C GLY A 217 17.81 -5.75 5.62
N LEU A 218 18.12 -6.51 4.57
CA LEU A 218 19.44 -6.53 3.94
C LEU A 218 19.87 -5.13 3.49
N ASN A 219 21.19 -4.85 3.52
CA ASN A 219 21.78 -3.59 3.08
C ASN A 219 21.17 -2.33 3.72
N LYS A 220 20.70 -2.45 4.98
CA LYS A 220 20.05 -1.38 5.75
C LYS A 220 18.84 -0.78 5.03
N ARG A 221 18.10 -1.58 4.26
CA ARG A 221 16.87 -1.18 3.56
C ARG A 221 15.62 -1.41 4.39
N ALA A 222 14.51 -0.84 3.94
CA ALA A 222 13.22 -1.08 4.59
C ALA A 222 12.99 -2.60 4.67
N LEU A 223 12.59 -3.08 5.85
CA LEU A 223 12.30 -4.49 6.05
C LEU A 223 11.07 -4.93 5.23
N ASP A 224 10.08 -4.04 5.12
CA ASP A 224 8.88 -4.29 4.34
C ASP A 224 9.15 -4.25 2.83
N PRO A 225 8.76 -5.27 2.07
CA PRO A 225 9.04 -5.34 0.63
C PRO A 225 8.28 -4.29 -0.19
N VAL A 226 7.06 -3.93 0.22
CA VAL A 226 6.25 -2.91 -0.46
C VAL A 226 6.81 -1.52 -0.19
N ALA A 227 7.21 -1.25 1.06
CA ALA A 227 7.94 -0.04 1.40
C ALA A 227 9.25 0.06 0.62
N HIS A 228 10.01 -1.03 0.53
CA HIS A 228 11.25 -1.06 -0.24
C HIS A 228 11.00 -0.72 -1.72
N PHE A 229 9.97 -1.30 -2.32
CA PHE A 229 9.58 -1.02 -3.71
C PHE A 229 9.26 0.47 -3.94
N HIS A 230 8.39 1.07 -3.12
CA HIS A 230 7.98 2.46 -3.32
C HIS A 230 9.10 3.47 -3.04
N LEU A 231 9.90 3.22 -2.00
CA LEU A 231 11.07 4.06 -1.68
C LEU A 231 12.15 3.97 -2.75
N THR A 232 12.38 2.77 -3.32
CA THR A 232 13.26 2.61 -4.49
C THR A 232 12.68 3.34 -5.71
N ASN A 233 11.36 3.47 -5.83
CA ASN A 233 10.76 4.29 -6.89
C ASN A 233 10.68 5.79 -6.55
N GLY A 234 11.33 6.25 -5.48
CA GLY A 234 11.42 7.68 -5.14
C GLY A 234 10.21 8.25 -4.41
N ALA A 235 9.32 7.41 -3.89
CA ALA A 235 8.22 7.88 -3.06
C ALA A 235 8.66 8.29 -1.64
N ASN A 236 7.83 9.06 -0.95
CA ASN A 236 7.93 9.26 0.49
C ASN A 236 6.75 8.62 1.23
N MET A 237 6.97 8.17 2.47
CA MET A 237 5.88 7.71 3.34
C MET A 237 5.03 8.90 3.77
N GLU A 238 3.75 8.91 3.43
CA GLU A 238 2.90 10.09 3.60
C GLU A 238 1.92 9.97 4.77
N LYS A 239 1.11 8.91 4.81
CA LYS A 239 0.05 8.73 5.82
C LYS A 239 -0.14 7.25 6.11
N LEU A 240 -0.21 6.89 7.40
CA LEU A 240 -0.69 5.57 7.83
C LEU A 240 -2.21 5.63 7.99
N ASN A 241 -2.88 4.62 7.48
CA ASN A 241 -4.34 4.54 7.44
C ASN A 241 -4.81 3.39 8.32
N TRP A 242 -5.55 3.73 9.38
CA TRP A 242 -6.14 2.77 10.30
C TRP A 242 -7.41 2.18 9.69
N ARG A 243 -7.62 0.86 9.80
CA ARG A 243 -8.80 0.17 9.24
C ARG A 243 -9.00 0.44 7.74
N ALA A 244 -7.89 0.53 7.03
CA ALA A 244 -7.85 0.80 5.61
C ALA A 244 -8.17 -0.44 4.76
N ASP A 245 -7.91 -1.65 5.29
CA ASP A 245 -8.28 -2.92 4.66
C ASP A 245 -8.86 -3.88 5.70
N LEU A 246 -10.19 -3.98 5.74
CA LEU A 246 -10.93 -4.87 6.63
C LEU A 246 -11.08 -6.30 6.09
N SER A 247 -10.53 -6.60 4.91
CA SER A 247 -10.53 -7.97 4.40
C SER A 247 -9.78 -8.90 5.36
N ALA A 248 -10.10 -10.19 5.31
CA ALA A 248 -9.38 -11.20 6.10
C ALA A 248 -7.86 -11.17 5.80
N ARG A 249 -7.46 -10.81 4.58
CA ARG A 249 -6.05 -10.63 4.20
C ARG A 249 -5.44 -9.40 4.91
N GLY A 250 -6.12 -8.25 4.87
CA GLY A 250 -5.68 -7.01 5.51
C GLY A 250 -5.51 -7.16 7.02
N VAL A 251 -6.47 -7.79 7.69
CA VAL A 251 -6.39 -8.10 9.14
C VAL A 251 -5.17 -8.99 9.43
N ARG A 252 -5.02 -10.10 8.70
CA ARG A 252 -3.91 -11.07 8.91
C ARG A 252 -2.54 -10.47 8.65
N ASN A 253 -2.40 -9.65 7.63
CA ASN A 253 -1.11 -9.15 7.17
C ASN A 253 -0.63 -7.94 7.97
N SER A 254 -1.53 -7.00 8.25
CA SER A 254 -1.16 -5.69 8.78
C SER A 254 -2.10 -5.12 9.83
N ALA A 255 -2.96 -5.93 10.44
CA ALA A 255 -4.02 -5.47 11.35
C ALA A 255 -4.87 -4.36 10.73
N SER A 256 -5.22 -4.54 9.44
CA SER A 256 -5.99 -3.59 8.65
C SER A 256 -5.33 -2.22 8.44
N ILE A 257 -4.00 -2.12 8.61
CA ILE A 257 -3.25 -0.91 8.33
C ILE A 257 -2.77 -0.92 6.87
N MET A 258 -3.00 0.18 6.17
CA MET A 258 -2.37 0.49 4.89
C MET A 258 -1.59 1.80 5.00
N ILE A 259 -0.81 2.12 3.97
CA ILE A 259 0.00 3.33 3.91
C ILE A 259 -0.15 4.02 2.55
N ASN A 260 -0.25 5.34 2.57
CA ASN A 260 -0.03 6.13 1.37
C ASN A 260 1.45 6.43 1.18
N TYR A 261 1.99 6.09 0.01
CA TYR A 261 3.28 6.61 -0.47
C TYR A 261 3.02 7.73 -1.47
N LEU A 262 3.56 8.92 -1.23
CA LEU A 262 3.41 10.07 -2.11
C LEU A 262 4.58 10.14 -3.11
N TYR A 263 4.25 10.41 -4.36
CA TYR A 263 5.18 10.64 -5.47
C TYR A 263 5.18 12.13 -5.83
N ASP A 264 6.12 12.88 -5.24
CA ASP A 264 6.43 14.24 -5.68
C ASP A 264 7.31 14.18 -6.93
N LEU A 265 6.71 14.39 -8.11
CA LEU A 265 7.36 14.23 -9.41
C LEU A 265 8.66 15.04 -9.55
N GLY A 266 8.75 16.21 -8.90
CA GLY A 266 9.94 17.05 -8.92
C GLY A 266 11.07 16.56 -8.01
N ARG A 267 10.81 15.56 -7.16
CA ARG A 267 11.76 15.05 -6.14
C ARG A 267 11.97 13.54 -6.21
N VAL A 268 11.31 12.84 -7.13
CA VAL A 268 11.40 11.39 -7.26
C VAL A 268 12.85 10.91 -7.40
N GLU A 269 13.67 11.59 -8.22
CA GLU A 269 15.08 11.25 -8.44
C GLU A 269 15.92 11.46 -7.16
N ASP A 270 15.84 12.64 -6.54
CA ASP A 270 16.52 12.92 -5.25
C ASP A 270 16.12 11.92 -4.16
N ASN A 271 14.83 11.58 -4.08
CA ASN A 271 14.29 10.63 -3.12
C ASN A 271 14.84 9.23 -3.38
N HIS A 272 14.83 8.80 -4.64
CA HIS A 272 15.43 7.55 -5.09
C HIS A 272 16.89 7.49 -4.67
N GLU A 273 17.72 8.46 -5.08
CA GLU A 273 19.15 8.49 -4.77
C GLU A 273 19.42 8.49 -3.27
N THR A 274 18.68 9.31 -2.51
CA THR A 274 18.79 9.35 -1.04
C THR A 274 18.56 7.97 -0.45
N TYR A 275 17.51 7.28 -0.90
CA TYR A 275 17.22 5.94 -0.44
C TYR A 275 18.29 4.96 -0.94
N THR A 276 18.52 4.82 -2.25
CA THR A 276 19.44 3.87 -2.91
C THR A 276 20.91 4.04 -2.58
N SER A 277 21.35 5.19 -2.08
CA SER A 277 22.72 5.35 -1.56
C SER A 277 22.84 5.05 -0.06
N SER A 278 21.93 5.58 0.76
CA SER A 278 22.13 5.65 2.22
C SER A 278 21.12 4.86 3.07
N GLY A 279 20.06 4.33 2.45
CA GLY A 279 18.92 3.71 3.14
C GLY A 279 18.04 4.71 3.90
N LYS A 280 18.28 6.02 3.75
CA LYS A 280 17.52 7.08 4.43
C LYS A 280 16.09 7.13 3.88
N ILE A 281 15.13 6.96 4.78
CA ILE A 281 13.69 6.98 4.47
C ILE A 281 13.15 8.42 4.63
N LYS A 282 12.54 8.94 3.56
CA LYS A 282 11.72 10.15 3.62
C LYS A 282 10.30 9.78 4.07
N ALA A 283 9.85 10.45 5.12
CA ALA A 283 8.55 10.21 5.75
C ALA A 283 8.02 11.54 6.29
N SER A 284 6.72 11.77 6.14
CA SER A 284 6.01 12.96 6.61
C SER A 284 6.08 13.11 8.13
N SER A 285 5.74 14.30 8.62
CA SER A 285 5.59 14.54 10.06
C SER A 285 4.49 13.68 10.68
N ALA A 286 3.42 13.38 9.95
CA ALA A 286 2.34 12.52 10.40
C ALA A 286 2.83 11.10 10.69
N VAL A 287 3.61 10.49 9.78
CA VAL A 287 4.15 9.15 10.00
C VAL A 287 5.23 9.16 11.09
N ARG A 288 6.13 10.15 11.09
CA ARG A 288 7.17 10.28 12.11
C ARG A 288 6.61 10.58 13.51
N GLY A 289 5.45 11.23 13.58
CA GLY A 289 4.77 11.57 14.83
C GLY A 289 4.46 10.36 15.68
N PHE A 290 4.11 9.22 15.04
CA PHE A 290 3.89 7.96 15.74
C PHE A 290 5.11 7.46 16.52
N LEU A 291 6.33 7.80 16.10
CA LEU A 291 7.56 7.36 16.77
C LEU A 291 7.96 8.20 17.99
N LYS A 292 7.22 9.28 18.30
CA LYS A 292 7.54 10.21 19.40
C LYS A 292 6.88 9.81 20.74
N GLY A 293 6.18 8.68 20.78
CA GLY A 293 5.47 8.16 21.96
C GLY A 293 6.22 7.03 22.64
#